data_AF-A0A7S0H1S9-F1
#
_entry.id   AF-A0A7S0H1S9-F1
#
_cell.length_a   1.000
_cell.length_b   1.000
_cell.length_c   1.000
_cell.angle_alpha   90.00
_cell.angle_beta   90.00
_cell.angle_gamma   90.00
#
_symmetry.space_group_name_H-M   'P 1'
#
loop_
_entity.id
_entity.type
_entity.pdbx_description
1 polymer ?
#
loop_
_entity_poly.entity_id
_entity_poly.type
_entity_poly.pdbx_seq_one_letter_code
_entity_poly.pdbx_strand_id
1 'polypeptide(L)'
;EQREKLSIMSQLSYCSDLMRTTLRARSRRAMRLSELIPLLVQTHRNRTCPPTEKSMDRQIRMIAEIVPGFAALKVSVRGDGEILRIDFKFPIGNIRKAISMSLEKERKILEK
;
A
#
# COMPACT_ATOMS: atom_id res chain seq x y z
N GLU A 1 4.84 21.62 3.08
CA GLU A 1 5.75 20.67 3.76
C GLU A 1 5.17 19.84 4.92
N GLN A 2 5.02 20.33 6.16
CA GLN A 2 4.53 19.44 7.27
C GLN A 2 3.12 18.84 7.02
N ARG A 3 2.19 19.63 6.46
CA ARG A 3 0.83 19.16 6.11
C ARG A 3 0.83 18.06 5.04
N GLU A 4 1.76 18.09 4.11
CA GLU A 4 1.85 17.12 3.01
C GLU A 4 2.45 15.79 3.46
N LYS A 5 3.44 15.82 4.36
CA LYS A 5 4.03 14.62 4.97
C LYS A 5 3.01 13.81 5.77
N LEU A 6 2.19 14.51 6.58
CA LEU A 6 1.11 13.88 7.34
C LEU A 6 0.05 13.28 6.41
N SER A 7 -0.23 13.93 5.28
CA SER A 7 -1.17 13.44 4.28
C SER A 7 -0.71 12.13 3.63
N ILE A 8 0.54 12.06 3.14
CA ILE A 8 1.09 10.87 2.49
C ILE A 8 1.23 9.70 3.48
N MET A 9 1.74 9.96 4.69
CA MET A 9 1.87 8.93 5.72
C MET A 9 0.51 8.34 6.10
N SER A 10 -0.51 9.19 6.22
CA SER A 10 -1.88 8.75 6.52
C SER A 10 -2.46 7.92 5.37
N GLN A 11 -2.24 8.34 4.12
CA GLN A 11 -2.68 7.61 2.94
C GLN A 11 -2.04 6.22 2.83
N LEU A 12 -0.72 6.10 2.98
CA LEU A 12 -0.01 4.83 2.89
C LEU A 12 -0.34 3.90 4.07
N SER A 13 -0.43 4.44 5.28
CA SER A 13 -0.82 3.65 6.45
C SER A 13 -2.22 3.09 6.28
N TYR A 14 -3.16 3.93 5.85
CA TYR A 14 -4.53 3.51 5.61
C TYR A 14 -4.66 2.50 4.46
N CYS A 15 -3.93 2.70 3.36
CA CYS A 15 -3.86 1.74 2.26
C CYS A 15 -3.31 0.37 2.73
N SER A 16 -2.30 0.37 3.60
CA SER A 16 -1.74 -0.87 4.16
C SER A 16 -2.73 -1.64 5.05
N ASP A 17 -3.51 -0.93 5.86
CA ASP A 17 -4.56 -1.50 6.70
C ASP A 17 -5.72 -2.03 5.85
N LEU A 18 -6.07 -1.31 4.78
CA LEU A 18 -7.08 -1.71 3.81
C LEU A 18 -6.69 -2.99 3.07
N MET A 19 -5.47 -3.05 2.51
CA MET A 19 -4.93 -4.26 1.87
C MET A 19 -5.02 -5.47 2.79
N ARG A 20 -4.60 -5.30 4.04
CA ARG A 20 -4.66 -6.35 5.07
C ARG A 20 -6.10 -6.81 5.32
N THR A 21 -7.02 -5.87 5.45
CA THR A 21 -8.44 -6.15 5.73
C THR A 21 -9.12 -6.86 4.55
N THR A 22 -8.93 -6.36 3.33
CA THR A 22 -9.52 -6.93 2.10
C THR A 22 -9.03 -8.35 1.85
N LEU A 23 -7.72 -8.59 1.99
CA LEU A 23 -7.12 -9.91 1.80
C LEU A 23 -7.53 -10.89 2.91
N ARG A 24 -7.63 -10.42 4.16
CA ARG A 24 -8.11 -11.22 5.29
C ARG A 24 -9.58 -11.61 5.12
N ALA A 25 -10.45 -10.68 4.72
CA ALA A 25 -11.87 -10.95 4.47
C ALA A 25 -12.08 -12.01 3.38
N ARG A 26 -11.17 -12.09 2.42
CA ARG A 26 -11.20 -13.10 1.35
C ARG A 26 -10.40 -14.36 1.67
N SER A 27 -9.87 -14.50 2.89
CA SER A 27 -9.01 -15.61 3.30
C SER A 27 -7.83 -15.88 2.35
N ARG A 28 -7.30 -14.83 1.71
CA ARG A 28 -6.20 -14.92 0.74
C ARG A 28 -5.00 -14.14 1.24
N ARG A 29 -3.79 -14.70 1.11
CA ARG A 29 -2.53 -13.99 1.39
C ARG A 29 -1.94 -13.30 0.16
N ALA A 30 -2.45 -13.61 -1.02
CA ALA A 30 -2.01 -13.06 -2.28
C ALA A 30 -3.20 -12.82 -3.21
N MET A 31 -3.13 -11.79 -4.03
CA MET A 31 -4.15 -11.44 -5.02
C MET A 31 -3.52 -10.69 -6.19
N ARG A 32 -4.09 -10.84 -7.38
CA ARG A 32 -3.67 -10.07 -8.55
C ARG A 32 -3.98 -8.59 -8.33
N LEU A 33 -3.10 -7.70 -8.76
CA LEU A 33 -3.34 -6.26 -8.66
C LEU A 33 -4.61 -5.84 -9.41
N SER A 34 -4.86 -6.43 -10.57
CA SER A 34 -6.08 -6.20 -11.38
C SER A 34 -7.37 -6.60 -10.65
N GLU A 35 -7.32 -7.55 -9.72
CA GLU A 35 -8.47 -7.91 -8.88
C GLU A 35 -8.53 -7.08 -7.61
N LEU A 36 -7.38 -6.78 -7.02
CA LEU A 36 -7.29 -6.11 -5.72
C LEU A 36 -7.61 -4.62 -5.83
N ILE A 37 -7.03 -3.90 -6.78
CA ILE A 37 -7.16 -2.44 -6.90
C ILE A 37 -8.63 -2.00 -7.02
N PRO A 38 -9.47 -2.60 -7.90
CA PRO A 38 -10.87 -2.24 -8.00
C PRO A 38 -11.63 -2.41 -6.67
N LEU A 39 -11.29 -3.43 -5.87
CA LEU A 39 -11.91 -3.68 -4.57
C LEU A 39 -11.54 -2.62 -3.55
N LEU A 40 -10.26 -2.22 -3.53
CA LEU A 40 -9.79 -1.16 -2.64
C LEU A 40 -10.47 0.17 -3.00
N VAL A 41 -10.54 0.51 -4.29
CA VAL A 41 -11.24 1.71 -4.78
C VAL A 41 -12.73 1.65 -4.48
N GLN A 42 -13.39 0.51 -4.68
CA GLN A 42 -14.81 0.34 -4.35
C GLN A 42 -15.11 0.57 -2.87
N THR A 43 -14.19 0.17 -1.99
CA THR A 43 -14.28 0.43 -0.53
C THR A 43 -14.28 1.94 -0.22
N HIS A 44 -13.86 2.79 -1.16
CA HIS A 44 -13.73 4.23 -1.00
C HIS A 44 -14.80 5.01 -1.76
N ARG A 45 -15.71 4.33 -2.48
CA ARG A 45 -16.65 4.96 -3.41
C ARG A 45 -17.57 6.01 -2.76
N ASN A 46 -17.79 5.91 -1.45
CA ASN A 46 -18.63 6.84 -0.68
C ASN A 46 -17.85 7.99 -0.01
N ARG A 47 -16.53 8.08 -0.22
CA ARG A 47 -15.75 9.22 0.27
C ARG A 47 -15.93 10.42 -0.65
N THR A 48 -15.87 11.62 -0.09
CA THR A 48 -15.92 12.90 -0.81
C THR A 48 -14.84 13.04 -1.88
N CYS A 49 -13.73 12.31 -1.75
CA CYS A 49 -12.68 12.20 -2.75
C CYS A 49 -12.16 10.74 -2.78
N PRO A 50 -12.71 9.88 -3.64
CA PRO A 50 -12.25 8.50 -3.78
C PRO A 50 -10.91 8.47 -4.54
N PRO A 51 -9.95 7.63 -4.13
CA PRO A 51 -8.72 7.41 -4.87
C PRO A 51 -9.02 6.77 -6.22
N THR A 52 -8.29 7.19 -7.25
CA THR A 52 -8.30 6.53 -8.56
C THR A 52 -7.53 5.21 -8.49
N GLU A 53 -7.83 4.27 -9.39
CA GLU A 53 -7.07 3.01 -9.50
C GLU A 53 -5.58 3.25 -9.67
N LYS A 54 -5.19 4.23 -10.48
CA LYS A 54 -3.79 4.63 -10.67
C LYS A 54 -3.14 5.12 -9.38
N SER A 55 -3.86 5.92 -8.59
CA SER A 55 -3.34 6.38 -7.28
C SER A 55 -3.22 5.23 -6.27
N MET A 56 -4.16 4.29 -6.30
CA MET A 56 -4.15 3.11 -5.44
C MET A 56 -2.99 2.16 -5.81
N ASP A 57 -2.79 1.89 -7.10
CA ASP A 57 -1.66 1.11 -7.60
C ASP A 57 -0.32 1.70 -7.14
N ARG A 58 -0.15 3.02 -7.30
CA ARG A 58 1.06 3.73 -6.85
C ARG A 58 1.28 3.56 -5.34
N GLN A 59 0.23 3.69 -4.53
CA GLN A 59 0.33 3.51 -3.07
C GLN A 59 0.72 2.08 -2.71
N ILE A 60 0.15 1.07 -3.35
CA ILE A 60 0.49 -0.34 -3.13
C ILE A 60 1.96 -0.60 -3.45
N ARG A 61 2.45 -0.10 -4.59
CA ARG A 61 3.87 -0.23 -4.99
C ARG A 61 4.79 0.42 -3.98
N MET A 62 4.50 1.66 -3.58
CA MET A 62 5.27 2.35 -2.55
C MET A 62 5.30 1.57 -1.23
N ILE A 63 4.17 0.98 -0.81
CA ILE A 63 4.13 0.15 0.41
C ILE A 63 5.00 -1.10 0.27
N ALA A 64 4.98 -1.76 -0.89
CA ALA A 64 5.79 -2.94 -1.15
C ALA A 64 7.30 -2.61 -1.19
N GLU A 65 7.67 -1.42 -1.67
CA GLU A 65 9.05 -0.93 -1.67
C GLU A 65 9.53 -0.53 -0.27
N ILE A 66 8.70 0.20 0.48
CA ILE A 66 9.03 0.69 1.83
C ILE A 66 9.04 -0.47 2.84
N VAL A 67 8.12 -1.42 2.71
CA VAL A 67 7.90 -2.50 3.68
C VAL A 67 7.85 -3.88 2.98
N PRO A 68 8.97 -4.34 2.39
CA PRO A 68 9.02 -5.60 1.65
C PRO A 68 8.71 -6.83 2.51
N GLY A 69 8.92 -6.74 3.83
CA GLY A 69 8.54 -7.77 4.80
C GLY A 69 7.02 -7.88 5.02
N PHE A 70 6.27 -6.81 4.77
CA PHE A 70 4.80 -6.80 4.85
C PHE A 70 4.17 -7.13 3.50
N ALA A 71 4.59 -6.46 2.44
CA ALA A 71 3.98 -6.53 1.11
C ALA A 71 5.06 -6.76 0.05
N ALA A 72 4.83 -7.72 -0.85
CA ALA A 72 5.75 -8.03 -1.93
C ALA A 72 4.98 -8.20 -3.23
N LEU A 73 5.43 -7.52 -4.27
CA LEU A 73 4.94 -7.66 -5.63
C LEU A 73 5.73 -8.74 -6.36
N LYS A 74 5.03 -9.64 -7.06
CA LYS A 74 5.62 -10.65 -7.93
C LYS A 74 4.93 -10.66 -9.28
N VAL A 75 5.70 -10.67 -10.36
CA VAL A 75 5.16 -10.88 -11.71
C VAL A 75 4.77 -12.34 -11.85
N SER A 76 3.54 -12.62 -12.31
CA SER A 76 3.12 -13.98 -12.62
C SER A 76 3.87 -14.50 -13.84
N VAL A 77 4.51 -15.65 -13.69
CA VAL A 77 5.26 -16.33 -14.76
C VAL A 77 4.37 -16.73 -15.95
N ARG A 78 3.05 -16.77 -15.75
CA ARG A 78 2.05 -17.15 -16.75
C ARG A 78 1.53 -15.97 -17.59
N GLY A 79 2.07 -14.76 -17.41
CA GLY A 79 1.60 -13.56 -18.11
C GLY A 79 0.31 -12.96 -17.55
N ASP A 80 -0.22 -13.52 -16.47
CA ASP A 80 -1.45 -13.12 -15.78
C ASP A 80 -1.39 -11.77 -15.02
N GLY A 81 -0.29 -11.02 -15.16
CA GLY A 81 -0.04 -9.75 -14.47
C GLY A 81 0.67 -9.89 -13.12
N GLU A 82 0.66 -8.82 -12.33
CA GLU A 82 1.34 -8.74 -11.03
C GLU A 82 0.45 -9.22 -9.89
N ILE A 83 1.05 -9.97 -8.98
CA ILE A 83 0.43 -10.51 -7.77
C ILE A 83 1.05 -9.82 -6.57
N LEU A 84 0.20 -9.23 -5.74
CA LEU A 84 0.57 -8.72 -4.43
C LEU A 84 0.40 -9.82 -3.40
N ARG A 85 1.48 -10.13 -2.68
CA ARG A 85 1.46 -11.00 -1.49
C ARG A 85 1.67 -10.17 -0.24
N ILE A 86 0.90 -10.43 0.81
CA ILE A 86 1.11 -9.80 2.12
C ILE A 86 1.36 -10.83 3.22
N ASP A 87 2.08 -10.41 4.26
CA ASP A 87 2.22 -11.14 5.51
C ASP A 87 1.31 -10.56 6.61
N PHE A 88 0.32 -11.35 7.03
CA PHE A 88 -0.58 -10.99 8.13
C PHE A 88 0.09 -10.95 9.49
N LYS A 89 1.20 -11.68 9.67
CA LYS A 89 1.95 -11.72 10.92
C LYS A 89 2.85 -10.49 11.09
N PHE A 90 3.07 -9.72 10.01
CA PHE A 90 3.88 -8.53 10.08
C PHE A 90 3.24 -7.48 11.02
N PRO A 91 3.96 -6.92 12.01
CA PRO A 91 3.37 -5.97 12.96
C PRO A 91 2.98 -4.64 12.28
N ILE A 92 1.75 -4.16 12.52
CA ILE A 92 1.27 -2.88 11.95
C ILE A 92 2.12 -1.70 12.42
N GLY A 93 2.60 -1.72 13.67
CA GLY A 93 3.51 -0.71 14.21
C GLY A 93 4.81 -0.60 13.39
N ASN A 94 5.31 -1.72 12.85
CA ASN A 94 6.51 -1.73 12.02
C ASN A 94 6.24 -1.15 10.62
N ILE A 95 5.03 -1.31 10.09
CA ILE A 95 4.62 -0.70 8.81
C ILE A 95 4.63 0.82 8.94
N ARG A 96 3.95 1.35 9.97
CA ARG A 96 3.87 2.80 10.21
C ARG A 96 5.26 3.41 10.46
N LYS A 97 6.10 2.72 11.24
CA LYS A 97 7.48 3.12 11.49
C LYS A 97 8.30 3.16 10.20
N ALA A 98 8.22 2.13 9.37
CA ALA A 98 8.93 2.08 8.10
C ALA A 98 8.49 3.18 7.13
N ILE A 99 7.17 3.46 7.03
CA ILE A 99 6.65 4.59 6.24
C ILE A 99 7.20 5.92 6.76
N SER A 100 7.17 6.14 8.08
CA SER A 100 7.71 7.37 8.68
C SER A 100 9.20 7.55 8.36
N MET A 101 10.00 6.51 8.56
CA MET A 101 11.44 6.53 8.30
C MET A 101 11.76 6.78 6.82
N SER A 102 10.99 6.19 5.90
CA SER A 102 11.20 6.39 4.46
C SER A 102 10.94 7.85 4.06
N LEU A 103 9.86 8.47 4.55
CA LEU A 103 9.55 9.88 4.28
C LEU A 103 10.60 10.82 4.89
N GLU A 104 11.17 10.49 6.05
CA GLU A 104 12.28 11.24 6.63
C GLU A 104 13.57 11.13 5.81
N LYS A 105 13.82 9.97 5.22
CA LYS A 105 14.98 9.73 4.35
C LYS A 105 14.88 10.52 3.04
N GLU A 106 13.71 10.54 2.40
CA GLU A 106 13.48 11.36 1.19
C GLU A 106 13.71 12.85 1.45
N ARG A 107 13.28 13.37 2.62
CA ARG A 107 13.54 14.77 3.01
C ARG A 107 15.03 15.10 3.08
N LYS A 108 15.85 14.24 3.72
CA LYS A 108 17.30 14.47 3.86
C LYS A 108 18.04 14.55 2.52
N ILE A 109 17.48 13.97 1.46
CA ILE A 109 18.05 14.02 0.11
C ILE A 109 17.72 15.34 -0.58
N LEU A 110 16.54 15.92 -0.32
CA LEU A 110 16.08 17.18 -0.91
C LEU A 110 16.64 18.44 -0.22
N GLU A 111 17.18 18.31 1.00
CA GLU A 111 17.85 19.40 1.75
C GLU A 111 19.37 19.50 1.46
N LYS A 112 19.89 18.80 0.44
CA LYS A 112 21.28 18.88 -0.03
C LYS A 112 21.34 19.47 -1.44
#